data_AF-A0A0G1QPB6-F1
#
_entry.id   AF-A0A0G1QPB6-F1
#
_cell.length_a   1.000
_cell.length_b   1.000
_cell.length_c   1.000
_cell.angle_alpha   90.00
_cell.angle_beta   90.00
_cell.angle_gamma   90.00
#
_symmetry.space_group_name_H-M   'P 1'
#
loop_
_entity.id
_entity.type
_entity.pdbx_description
1 polymer ?
#
loop_
_entity_poly.entity_id
_entity_poly.type
_entity_poly.pdbx_seq_one_letter_code
_entity_poly.pdbx_strand_id
1 'polypeptide(L)'
;MQERVNKLNQIRTERQNRFDDRKENRDERNANRKQENDKRWEEYFAKMEAKAQTDAQKQAVLNFKKAVLAAIQAKRTAIETANGIFKATVQQVINERKSSVDTLAAQFRTEVQAAIQKAKNDCSTGSDPVQVRETLRVTIKAARDKFQSGRQEIEKIQGKLEVARNAHQTAVKNAQTSFKTALETAKNIFKAAIGAPSPTPTPTPTISPTPTPAASPSPSPSVSPSPSPTTT
;
A
#
# COMPACT_ATOMS: atom_id res chain seq x y z
N MET A 1 -15.76 38.67 19.92
CA MET A 1 -14.56 37.79 19.90
C MET A 1 -14.94 36.31 19.81
N GLN A 2 -15.83 35.80 20.68
CA GLN A 2 -16.20 34.37 20.71
C GLN A 2 -16.86 33.87 19.41
N GLU A 3 -17.80 34.62 18.85
CA GLU A 3 -18.49 34.26 17.61
C GLU A 3 -17.54 34.10 16.41
N ARG A 4 -16.54 34.97 16.31
CA ARG A 4 -15.51 34.90 15.26
C ARG A 4 -14.61 33.68 15.42
N VAL A 5 -14.33 33.25 16.67
CA VAL A 5 -13.58 32.01 16.95
C VAL A 5 -14.41 30.79 16.55
N ASN A 6 -15.69 30.76 16.89
CA ASN A 6 -16.59 29.65 16.52
C ASN A 6 -16.69 29.50 15.00
N LYS A 7 -16.87 30.60 14.26
CA LYS A 7 -16.91 30.59 12.79
C LYS A 7 -15.59 30.08 12.17
N LEU A 8 -14.44 30.46 12.74
CA LEU A 8 -13.14 29.96 12.28
C LEU A 8 -12.98 28.45 12.54
N ASN A 9 -13.46 27.95 13.67
CA ASN A 9 -13.44 26.52 13.98
C ASN A 9 -14.33 25.72 13.03
N GLN A 10 -15.54 26.21 12.73
CA GLN A 10 -16.42 25.58 11.75
C GLN A 10 -15.75 25.47 10.37
N ILE A 11 -15.16 26.57 9.87
CA ILE A 11 -14.45 26.57 8.57
C ILE A 11 -13.29 25.57 8.57
N ARG A 12 -12.58 25.41 9.69
CA ARG A 12 -11.50 24.42 9.83
C ARG A 12 -12.03 22.99 9.72
N THR A 13 -13.13 22.69 10.39
CA THR A 13 -13.78 21.37 10.33
C THR A 13 -14.29 21.05 8.92
N GLU A 14 -15.01 21.97 8.28
CA GLU A 14 -15.52 21.75 6.93
C GLU A 14 -14.40 21.52 5.90
N ARG A 15 -13.27 22.23 6.04
CA ARG A 15 -12.11 22.01 5.18
C ARG A 15 -11.48 20.63 5.40
N GLN A 16 -11.42 20.18 6.65
CA GLN A 16 -10.91 18.85 6.98
C GLN A 16 -11.79 17.76 6.37
N ASN A 17 -13.11 17.85 6.57
CA ASN A 17 -14.05 16.87 6.02
C ASN A 17 -13.94 16.79 4.48
N ARG A 18 -13.93 17.94 3.78
CA ARG A 18 -13.75 17.96 2.32
C ARG A 18 -12.43 17.35 1.85
N PHE A 19 -11.38 17.42 2.67
CA PHE A 19 -10.10 16.80 2.35
C PHE A 19 -10.18 15.28 2.52
N ASP A 20 -10.80 14.82 3.60
CA ASP A 20 -10.99 13.40 3.90
C ASP A 20 -11.91 12.72 2.86
N ASP A 21 -13.02 13.35 2.48
CA ASP A 21 -13.93 12.86 1.43
C ASP A 21 -13.20 12.68 0.09
N ARG A 22 -12.37 13.65 -0.30
CA ARG A 22 -11.58 13.60 -1.54
C ARG A 22 -10.53 12.50 -1.51
N LYS A 23 -9.98 12.22 -0.33
CA LYS A 23 -9.00 11.16 -0.13
C LYS A 23 -9.67 9.79 -0.26
N GLU A 24 -10.80 9.60 0.41
CA GLU A 24 -11.58 8.37 0.37
C GLU A 24 -12.03 8.02 -1.06
N ASN A 25 -12.63 8.97 -1.78
CA ASN A 25 -13.03 8.77 -3.18
C ASN A 25 -11.84 8.39 -4.09
N ARG A 26 -10.66 8.96 -3.84
CA ARG A 26 -9.45 8.60 -4.61
C ARG A 26 -8.99 7.18 -4.30
N ASP A 27 -9.02 6.80 -3.02
CA ASP A 27 -8.61 5.47 -2.58
C ASP A 27 -9.58 4.40 -3.11
N GLU A 28 -10.89 4.66 -3.11
CA GLU A 28 -11.92 3.80 -3.71
C GLU A 28 -11.71 3.62 -5.22
N ARG A 29 -11.50 4.72 -5.96
CA ARG A 29 -11.23 4.67 -7.41
C ARG A 29 -9.97 3.87 -7.74
N ASN A 30 -8.94 3.97 -6.90
CA ASN A 30 -7.72 3.20 -7.06
C ASN A 30 -7.95 1.71 -6.78
N ALA A 31 -8.75 1.37 -5.77
CA ALA A 31 -9.16 -0.01 -5.49
C ALA A 31 -9.93 -0.62 -6.67
N ASN A 32 -10.90 0.12 -7.23
CA ASN A 32 -11.66 -0.34 -8.40
C ASN A 32 -10.76 -0.55 -9.63
N ARG A 33 -9.82 0.35 -9.89
CA ARG A 33 -8.83 0.19 -10.97
C ARG A 33 -7.90 -1.00 -10.74
N LYS A 34 -7.56 -1.31 -9.49
CA LYS A 34 -6.74 -2.48 -9.15
C LYS A 34 -7.47 -3.77 -9.50
N GLN A 35 -8.75 -3.88 -9.10
CA GLN A 35 -9.59 -5.03 -9.43
C GLN A 35 -9.76 -5.23 -10.94
N GLU A 36 -10.04 -4.15 -11.67
CA GLU A 36 -10.17 -4.21 -13.13
C GLU A 36 -8.87 -4.67 -13.82
N ASN A 37 -7.72 -4.18 -13.33
CA ASN A 37 -6.43 -4.62 -13.85
C ASN A 37 -6.14 -6.10 -13.51
N ASP A 38 -6.55 -6.58 -12.34
CA ASP A 38 -6.40 -7.99 -11.96
C ASP A 38 -7.19 -8.91 -12.89
N LYS A 39 -8.45 -8.56 -13.18
CA LYS A 39 -9.27 -9.28 -14.16
C LYS A 39 -8.59 -9.34 -15.54
N ARG A 40 -8.05 -8.21 -16.01
CA ARG A 40 -7.33 -8.17 -17.30
C ARG A 40 -6.11 -9.09 -17.35
N TRP A 41 -5.36 -9.17 -16.25
CA TRP A 41 -4.23 -10.11 -16.15
C TRP A 41 -4.69 -11.56 -16.14
N GLU A 42 -5.75 -11.88 -15.40
CA GLU A 42 -6.35 -13.22 -15.38
C GLU A 42 -6.81 -13.66 -16.77
N GLU A 43 -7.55 -12.80 -17.49
CA GLU A 43 -7.98 -13.05 -18.87
C GLU A 43 -6.79 -13.25 -19.82
N TYR A 44 -5.72 -12.46 -19.66
CA TYR A 44 -4.51 -12.60 -20.46
C TYR A 44 -3.82 -13.95 -20.22
N PHE A 45 -3.69 -14.38 -18.97
CA PHE A 45 -3.10 -15.68 -18.65
C PHE A 45 -3.98 -16.85 -19.12
N ALA A 46 -5.30 -16.75 -18.98
CA ALA A 46 -6.23 -17.77 -19.48
C ALA A 46 -6.09 -17.97 -21.00
N LYS A 47 -5.94 -16.88 -21.77
CA LYS A 47 -5.69 -16.95 -23.21
C LYS A 47 -4.35 -17.60 -23.57
N MET A 48 -3.32 -17.45 -22.74
CA MET A 48 -2.04 -18.14 -22.95
C MET A 48 -2.11 -19.62 -22.57
N GLU A 49 -2.80 -19.96 -21.48
CA GLU A 49 -3.02 -21.34 -21.05
C GLU A 49 -3.80 -22.14 -22.11
N ALA A 50 -4.83 -21.53 -22.72
CA ALA A 50 -5.60 -22.16 -23.79
C ALA A 50 -4.80 -22.44 -25.08
N LYS A 51 -3.72 -21.69 -25.31
CA LYS A 51 -2.83 -21.88 -26.47
C LYS A 51 -1.72 -22.91 -26.24
N ALA A 52 -1.46 -23.25 -24.98
CA ALA A 52 -0.44 -24.23 -24.64
C ALA A 52 -0.95 -25.65 -24.91
N GLN A 53 -0.41 -26.30 -25.94
CA GLN A 53 -0.85 -27.63 -26.38
C GLN A 53 -0.11 -28.74 -25.64
N THR A 54 1.20 -28.56 -25.41
CA THR A 54 2.04 -29.56 -24.74
C THR A 54 2.13 -29.30 -23.24
N ASP A 55 2.41 -30.35 -22.46
CA ASP A 55 2.56 -30.20 -21.01
C ASP A 55 3.74 -29.31 -20.64
N ALA A 56 4.82 -29.34 -21.43
CA ALA A 56 5.94 -28.42 -21.31
C ALA A 56 5.51 -26.96 -21.50
N GLN A 57 4.69 -26.67 -22.52
CA GLN A 57 4.16 -25.32 -22.75
C GLN A 57 3.22 -24.88 -21.61
N LYS A 58 2.34 -25.77 -21.12
CA LYS A 58 1.43 -25.47 -20.00
C LYS A 58 2.23 -25.12 -18.74
N GLN A 59 3.27 -25.90 -18.44
CA GLN A 59 4.16 -25.64 -17.30
C GLN A 59 4.93 -24.32 -17.45
N ALA A 60 5.40 -24.00 -18.67
CA ALA A 60 6.06 -22.73 -18.96
C ALA A 60 5.10 -21.54 -18.73
N VAL A 61 3.85 -21.62 -19.21
CA VAL A 61 2.84 -20.58 -18.99
C VAL A 61 2.52 -20.43 -17.50
N LEU A 62 2.36 -21.53 -16.76
CA LEU A 62 2.12 -21.50 -15.31
C LEU A 62 3.26 -20.80 -14.57
N ASN A 63 4.51 -21.12 -14.90
CA ASN A 63 5.69 -20.50 -14.28
C ASN A 63 5.77 -19.01 -14.63
N PHE A 64 5.51 -18.63 -15.88
CA PHE A 64 5.45 -17.24 -16.30
C PHE A 64 4.36 -16.46 -15.56
N LYS A 65 3.14 -17.01 -15.48
CA LYS A 65 2.02 -16.44 -14.71
C LYS A 65 2.41 -16.16 -13.27
N LYS A 66 2.97 -17.16 -12.58
CA LYS A 66 3.44 -17.02 -11.19
C LYS A 66 4.47 -15.89 -11.05
N ALA A 67 5.47 -15.85 -11.93
CA ALA A 67 6.53 -14.83 -11.89
C ALA A 67 5.97 -13.41 -12.11
N VAL A 68 5.06 -13.23 -13.07
CA VAL A 68 4.44 -11.93 -13.36
C VAL A 68 3.54 -11.49 -12.21
N LEU A 69 2.69 -12.36 -11.67
CA LEU A 69 1.82 -12.02 -10.54
C LEU A 69 2.64 -11.63 -9.29
N ALA A 70 3.73 -12.35 -9.01
CA ALA A 70 4.66 -11.99 -7.94
C ALA A 70 5.29 -10.61 -8.18
N ALA A 71 5.72 -10.30 -9.40
CA ALA A 71 6.27 -8.98 -9.75
C ALA A 71 5.23 -7.86 -9.61
N ILE A 72 3.98 -8.10 -10.03
CA ILE A 72 2.86 -7.15 -9.86
C ILE A 72 2.62 -6.89 -8.38
N GLN A 73 2.55 -7.94 -7.56
CA GLN A 73 2.33 -7.83 -6.12
C GLN A 73 3.47 -7.06 -5.45
N ALA A 74 4.73 -7.38 -5.76
CA ALA A 74 5.89 -6.67 -5.23
C ALA A 74 5.85 -5.16 -5.56
N LYS A 75 5.51 -4.82 -6.81
CA LYS A 75 5.33 -3.42 -7.23
C LYS A 75 4.22 -2.73 -6.44
N ARG A 76 3.07 -3.39 -6.27
CA ARG A 76 1.92 -2.85 -5.53
C ARG A 76 2.30 -2.56 -4.10
N THR A 77 2.87 -3.53 -3.39
CA THR A 77 3.32 -3.37 -2.01
C THR A 77 4.31 -2.22 -1.88
N ALA A 78 5.30 -2.11 -2.77
CA ALA A 78 6.27 -1.02 -2.73
C ALA A 78 5.62 0.36 -2.92
N ILE A 79 4.68 0.50 -3.86
CA ILE A 79 3.96 1.75 -4.10
C ILE A 79 2.99 2.07 -2.96
N GLU A 80 2.28 1.08 -2.42
CA GLU A 80 1.37 1.24 -1.27
C GLU A 80 2.14 1.72 -0.04
N THR A 81 3.31 1.13 0.26
CA THR A 81 4.21 1.60 1.32
C THR A 81 4.68 3.03 1.09
N ALA A 82 5.15 3.36 -0.11
CA ALA A 82 5.59 4.73 -0.44
C ALA A 82 4.44 5.75 -0.28
N ASN A 83 3.24 5.42 -0.77
CA ASN A 83 2.05 6.24 -0.60
C ASN A 83 1.67 6.41 0.88
N GLY A 84 1.75 5.34 1.67
CA GLY A 84 1.48 5.37 3.10
C GLY A 84 2.40 6.33 3.84
N ILE A 85 3.72 6.22 3.60
CA ILE A 85 4.72 7.12 4.17
C ILE A 85 4.44 8.57 3.77
N PHE A 86 4.22 8.84 2.47
CA PHE A 86 3.93 10.19 2.00
C PHE A 86 2.68 10.78 2.66
N LYS A 87 1.58 10.00 2.72
CA LYS A 87 0.33 10.41 3.39
C LYS A 87 0.57 10.72 4.87
N ALA A 88 1.33 9.89 5.58
CA ALA A 88 1.65 10.10 6.99
C ALA A 88 2.46 11.38 7.21
N THR A 89 3.49 11.63 6.39
CA THR A 89 4.28 12.87 6.47
C THR A 89 3.44 14.11 6.18
N VAL A 90 2.55 14.06 5.18
CA VAL A 90 1.63 15.16 4.88
C VAL A 90 0.72 15.45 6.07
N GLN A 91 0.15 14.42 6.70
CA GLN A 91 -0.72 14.60 7.87
C GLN A 91 0.04 15.18 9.06
N GLN A 92 1.26 14.69 9.31
CA GLN A 92 2.13 15.21 10.35
C GLN A 92 2.41 16.71 10.13
N VAL A 93 2.80 17.10 8.92
CA VAL A 93 3.05 18.51 8.55
C VAL A 93 1.81 19.38 8.77
N ILE A 94 0.62 18.90 8.42
CA ILE A 94 -0.64 19.61 8.66
C ILE A 94 -0.87 19.82 10.15
N ASN A 95 -0.69 18.76 10.95
CA ASN A 95 -0.89 18.80 12.40
C ASN A 95 0.12 19.73 13.10
N GLU A 96 1.39 19.64 12.72
CA GLU A 96 2.46 20.53 13.20
C GLU A 96 2.12 21.99 12.88
N ARG A 97 1.78 22.29 11.62
CA ARG A 97 1.39 23.66 11.21
C ARG A 97 0.19 24.17 11.99
N LYS A 98 -0.83 23.32 12.19
CA LYS A 98 -2.03 23.68 12.97
C LYS A 98 -1.64 24.03 14.41
N SER A 99 -0.90 23.15 15.07
CA SER A 99 -0.44 23.35 16.45
C SER A 99 0.40 24.63 16.61
N SER A 100 1.33 24.87 15.70
CA SER A 100 2.16 26.08 15.72
C SER A 100 1.35 27.36 15.51
N VAL A 101 0.38 27.35 14.58
CA VAL A 101 -0.52 28.50 14.37
C VAL A 101 -1.39 28.76 15.59
N ASP A 102 -1.96 27.73 16.20
CA ASP A 102 -2.82 27.87 17.37
C ASP A 102 -2.00 28.37 18.59
N THR A 103 -0.77 27.89 18.75
CA THR A 103 0.17 28.37 19.78
C THR A 103 0.52 29.84 19.58
N LEU A 104 0.90 30.26 18.36
CA LEU A 104 1.20 31.67 18.06
C LEU A 104 -0.02 32.58 18.28
N ALA A 105 -1.21 32.12 17.90
CA ALA A 105 -2.44 32.88 18.11
C ALA A 105 -2.76 33.06 19.60
N ALA A 106 -2.56 32.02 20.41
CA ALA A 106 -2.71 32.09 21.85
C ALA A 106 -1.69 33.05 22.48
N GLN A 107 -0.43 32.96 22.09
CA GLN A 107 0.62 33.88 22.57
C GLN A 107 0.30 35.34 22.24
N PHE A 108 -0.05 35.64 20.98
CA PHE A 108 -0.44 36.99 20.57
C PHE A 108 -1.63 37.52 21.37
N ARG A 109 -2.64 36.66 21.62
CA ARG A 109 -3.81 37.05 22.43
C ARG A 109 -3.39 37.38 23.86
N THR A 110 -2.56 36.55 24.49
CA THR A 110 -2.07 36.78 25.85
C THR A 110 -1.25 38.06 25.95
N GLU A 111 -0.34 38.31 24.99
CA GLU A 111 0.47 39.53 24.95
C GLU A 111 -0.40 40.79 24.80
N VAL A 112 -1.40 40.76 23.93
CA VAL A 112 -2.35 41.87 23.77
C VAL A 112 -3.19 42.08 25.03
N GLN A 113 -3.67 41.00 25.67
CA GLN A 113 -4.43 41.10 26.91
C GLN A 113 -3.58 41.68 28.04
N ALA A 114 -2.33 41.25 28.18
CA ALA A 114 -1.39 41.78 29.15
C ALA A 114 -1.09 43.28 28.91
N ALA A 115 -0.88 43.68 27.65
CA ALA A 115 -0.67 45.09 27.29
C ALA A 115 -1.88 45.96 27.66
N ILE A 116 -3.10 45.49 27.38
CA ILE A 116 -4.34 46.20 27.76
C ILE A 116 -4.49 46.29 29.28
N GLN A 117 -4.21 45.21 30.03
CA GLN A 117 -4.31 45.23 31.48
C GLN A 117 -3.27 46.16 32.10
N LYS A 118 -2.04 46.17 31.58
CA LYS A 118 -1.02 47.12 32.01
C LYS A 118 -1.48 48.57 31.78
N ALA A 119 -1.99 48.87 30.59
CA ALA A 119 -2.49 50.22 30.28
C ALA A 119 -3.65 50.65 31.21
N LYS A 120 -4.56 49.73 31.56
CA LYS A 120 -5.62 50.01 32.54
C LYS A 120 -5.05 50.33 33.93
N ASN A 121 -4.08 49.55 34.37
CA ASN A 121 -3.43 49.76 35.67
C ASN A 121 -2.69 51.11 35.68
N ASP A 122 -1.89 51.41 34.65
CA ASP A 122 -1.17 52.67 34.54
C ASP A 122 -2.13 53.88 34.54
N CYS A 123 -3.29 53.77 33.88
CA CYS A 123 -4.34 54.80 33.93
C CYS A 123 -4.92 54.97 35.34
N SER A 124 -5.13 53.88 36.08
CA SER A 124 -5.71 53.93 37.44
C SER A 124 -4.74 54.52 38.48
N THR A 125 -3.43 54.45 38.23
CA THR A 125 -2.39 55.00 39.12
C THR A 125 -2.04 56.47 38.80
N GLY A 126 -2.76 57.12 37.87
CA GLY A 126 -2.52 58.52 37.51
C GLY A 126 -1.31 58.75 36.62
N SER A 127 -0.85 57.73 35.88
CA SER A 127 0.24 57.88 34.91
C SER A 127 -0.16 58.83 33.77
N ASP A 128 0.83 59.50 33.16
CA ASP A 128 0.58 60.42 32.05
C ASP A 128 -0.14 59.72 30.87
N PRO A 129 -1.30 60.23 30.42
CA PRO A 129 -2.08 59.60 29.35
C PRO A 129 -1.33 59.47 28.01
N VAL A 130 -0.38 60.35 27.70
CA VAL A 130 0.43 60.26 26.47
C VAL A 130 1.37 59.06 26.58
N GLN A 131 2.06 58.93 27.71
CA GLN A 131 2.97 57.82 27.98
C GLN A 131 2.26 56.46 28.02
N VAL A 132 1.05 56.37 28.59
CA VAL A 132 0.26 55.12 28.59
C VAL A 132 -0.11 54.70 27.16
N ARG A 133 -0.57 55.65 26.32
CA ARG A 133 -0.93 55.36 24.92
C ARG A 133 0.29 54.90 24.11
N GLU A 134 1.43 55.55 24.30
CA GLU A 134 2.66 55.20 23.59
C GLU A 134 3.14 53.81 23.98
N THR A 135 3.17 53.52 25.28
CA THR A 135 3.53 52.19 25.80
C THR A 135 2.61 51.10 25.25
N LEU A 136 1.30 51.33 25.23
CA LEU A 136 0.33 50.38 24.67
C LEU A 136 0.55 50.15 23.16
N ARG A 137 0.82 51.21 22.38
CA ARG A 137 1.11 51.09 20.94
C ARG A 137 2.37 50.29 20.68
N VAL A 138 3.46 50.59 21.40
CA VAL A 138 4.75 49.90 21.27
C VAL A 138 4.60 48.42 21.62
N THR A 139 3.94 48.08 22.72
CA THR A 139 3.76 46.68 23.15
C THR A 139 2.88 45.88 22.19
N ILE A 140 1.77 46.47 21.69
CA ILE A 140 0.94 45.82 20.66
C ILE A 140 1.72 45.65 19.34
N LYS A 141 2.53 46.63 18.95
CA LYS A 141 3.39 46.52 17.77
C LYS A 141 4.39 45.38 17.92
N ALA A 142 5.08 45.29 19.06
CA ALA A 142 6.01 44.20 19.33
C ALA A 142 5.34 42.81 19.27
N ALA A 143 4.13 42.67 19.85
CA ALA A 143 3.36 41.43 19.76
C ALA A 143 3.00 41.07 18.31
N ARG A 144 2.62 42.07 17.48
CA ARG A 144 2.33 41.86 16.06
C ARG A 144 3.57 41.45 15.28
N ASP A 145 4.70 42.10 15.50
CA ASP A 145 5.97 41.80 14.84
C ASP A 145 6.41 40.37 15.20
N LYS A 146 6.30 39.97 16.47
CA LYS A 146 6.55 38.59 16.93
C LYS A 146 5.62 37.56 16.28
N PHE A 147 4.32 37.85 16.18
CA PHE A 147 3.37 36.99 15.50
C PHE A 147 3.71 36.83 14.00
N GLN A 148 4.13 37.91 13.34
CA GLN A 148 4.55 37.88 11.94
C GLN A 148 5.81 37.04 11.73
N SER A 149 6.84 37.24 12.55
CA SER A 149 8.06 36.41 12.50
C SER A 149 7.74 34.94 12.75
N GLY A 150 6.91 34.62 13.76
CA GLY A 150 6.48 33.25 14.02
C GLY A 150 5.76 32.61 12.83
N ARG A 151 4.94 33.38 12.09
CA ARG A 151 4.29 32.89 10.88
C ARG A 151 5.28 32.56 9.76
N GLN A 152 6.31 33.38 9.58
CA GLN A 152 7.37 33.12 8.59
C GLN A 152 8.14 31.84 8.93
N GLU A 153 8.42 31.58 10.21
CA GLU A 153 9.06 30.34 10.64
C GLU A 153 8.20 29.11 10.35
N ILE A 154 6.87 29.20 10.53
CA ILE A 154 5.95 28.10 10.20
C ILE A 154 5.95 27.80 8.69
N GLU A 155 6.16 28.78 7.83
CA GLU A 155 6.19 28.57 6.37
C GLU A 155 7.38 27.69 5.93
N LYS A 156 8.47 27.67 6.71
CA LYS A 156 9.64 26.81 6.45
C LYS A 156 9.34 25.31 6.53
N ILE A 157 8.19 24.91 7.08
CA ILE A 157 7.71 23.51 7.09
C ILE A 157 7.53 22.95 5.66
N GLN A 158 7.43 23.80 4.63
CA GLN A 158 7.39 23.38 3.22
C GLN A 158 8.55 22.46 2.81
N GLY A 159 9.75 22.65 3.38
CA GLY A 159 10.91 21.78 3.09
C GLY A 159 10.66 20.31 3.41
N LYS A 160 9.90 20.01 4.47
CA LYS A 160 9.54 18.62 4.83
C LYS A 160 8.68 17.95 3.74
N LEU A 161 7.78 18.71 3.11
CA LEU A 161 6.92 18.20 2.04
C LEU A 161 7.68 17.95 0.74
N GLU A 162 8.68 18.79 0.44
CA GLU A 162 9.53 18.61 -0.74
C GLU A 162 10.38 17.34 -0.62
N VAL A 163 11.01 17.13 0.55
CA VAL A 163 11.76 15.91 0.84
C VAL A 163 10.85 14.68 0.72
N ALA A 164 9.64 14.73 1.31
CA ALA A 164 8.68 13.64 1.22
C ALA A 164 8.25 13.33 -0.23
N ARG A 165 8.05 14.37 -1.05
CA ARG A 165 7.70 14.23 -2.47
C ARG A 165 8.82 13.56 -3.26
N ASN A 166 10.06 13.99 -3.05
CA ASN A 166 11.22 13.44 -3.75
C ASN A 166 11.48 11.97 -3.36
N ALA A 167 11.33 11.65 -2.07
CA ALA A 167 11.41 10.27 -1.59
C ALA A 167 10.31 9.39 -2.19
N HIS A 168 9.07 9.90 -2.24
CA HIS A 168 7.94 9.20 -2.87
C HIS A 168 8.17 8.93 -4.35
N GLN A 169 8.57 9.95 -5.11
CA GLN A 169 8.84 9.82 -6.55
C GLN A 169 9.95 8.80 -6.82
N THR A 170 11.02 8.84 -6.02
CA THR A 170 12.13 7.89 -6.11
C THR A 170 11.67 6.47 -5.84
N ALA A 171 10.90 6.25 -4.77
CA ALA A 171 10.37 4.94 -4.43
C ALA A 171 9.46 4.36 -5.53
N VAL A 172 8.58 5.20 -6.10
CA VAL A 172 7.70 4.80 -7.21
C VAL A 172 8.51 4.45 -8.46
N LYS A 173 9.52 5.25 -8.81
CA LYS A 173 10.41 4.96 -9.95
C LYS A 173 11.17 3.65 -9.74
N ASN A 174 11.68 3.41 -8.54
CA ASN A 174 12.37 2.17 -8.20
C ASN A 174 11.44 0.96 -8.33
N ALA A 175 10.22 1.03 -7.80
CA ALA A 175 9.21 -0.03 -7.93
C ALA A 175 8.87 -0.33 -9.40
N GLN A 176 8.78 0.70 -10.25
CA GLN A 176 8.58 0.53 -11.69
C GLN A 176 9.76 -0.13 -12.39
N THR A 177 10.99 0.29 -12.08
CA THR A 177 12.22 -0.31 -12.62
C THR A 177 12.34 -1.77 -12.23
N SER A 178 12.18 -2.11 -10.95
CA SER A 178 12.22 -3.49 -10.47
C SER A 178 11.16 -4.36 -11.13
N PHE A 179 9.95 -3.84 -11.32
CA PHE A 179 8.89 -4.54 -12.04
C PHE A 179 9.26 -4.81 -13.50
N LYS A 180 9.80 -3.81 -14.21
CA LYS A 180 10.23 -3.97 -15.60
C LYS A 180 11.32 -5.04 -15.72
N THR A 181 12.32 -5.01 -14.84
CA THR A 181 13.37 -6.03 -14.79
C THR A 181 12.79 -7.42 -14.56
N ALA A 182 11.91 -7.57 -13.56
CA ALA A 182 11.27 -8.85 -13.27
C ALA A 182 10.44 -9.40 -14.45
N LEU A 183 9.72 -8.51 -15.17
CA LEU A 183 8.99 -8.89 -16.37
C LEU A 183 9.92 -9.37 -17.50
N GLU A 184 11.02 -8.66 -17.77
CA GLU A 184 11.96 -9.07 -18.81
C GLU A 184 12.63 -10.40 -18.47
N THR A 185 13.01 -10.60 -17.20
CA THR A 185 13.51 -11.90 -16.72
C THR A 185 12.48 -13.00 -16.94
N ALA A 186 11.22 -12.79 -16.52
CA ALA A 186 10.15 -13.77 -16.69
C ALA A 186 9.90 -14.10 -18.17
N LYS A 187 9.90 -13.09 -19.05
CA LYS A 187 9.75 -13.28 -20.50
C LYS A 187 10.90 -14.10 -21.09
N ASN A 188 12.14 -13.84 -20.69
CA ASN A 188 13.30 -14.57 -21.19
C ASN A 188 13.27 -16.04 -20.77
N ILE A 189 12.91 -16.31 -19.50
CA ILE A 189 12.71 -17.68 -19.00
C ILE A 189 11.58 -18.38 -19.77
N PHE A 190 10.46 -17.69 -19.99
CA PHE A 190 9.33 -18.23 -20.75
C PHE A 190 9.71 -18.56 -22.20
N LYS A 191 10.40 -17.65 -22.90
CA LYS A 191 10.90 -17.87 -24.27
C LYS A 191 11.84 -19.06 -24.35
N ALA A 192 12.75 -19.21 -23.39
CA ALA A 192 13.64 -20.37 -23.34
C ALA A 192 12.87 -21.68 -23.14
N ALA A 193 11.86 -21.68 -22.25
CA ALA A 193 11.07 -22.87 -21.95
C ALA A 193 10.19 -23.33 -23.12
N ILE A 194 9.67 -22.42 -23.94
CA ILE A 194 8.86 -22.78 -25.13
C ILE A 194 9.69 -23.10 -26.37
N GLY A 195 10.94 -22.61 -26.44
CA GLY A 195 11.86 -22.86 -27.56
C GLY A 195 12.76 -24.09 -27.38
N ALA A 196 12.84 -24.65 -26.17
CA ALA A 196 13.57 -25.89 -25.93
C ALA A 196 12.82 -27.09 -26.56
N PRO A 197 13.51 -28.03 -27.22
CA PRO A 197 12.89 -29.26 -27.68
C PRO A 197 12.29 -30.00 -26.48
N SER A 198 11.05 -30.49 -26.64
CA SER A 198 10.39 -31.31 -25.63
C SER A 198 11.36 -32.41 -25.19
N PRO A 199 11.65 -32.60 -23.89
CA PRO A 199 12.41 -33.77 -23.47
C PRO A 199 11.66 -34.99 -24.01
N THR A 200 12.36 -35.81 -24.81
CA THR A 200 11.88 -37.12 -25.22
C THR A 200 11.39 -37.82 -23.96
N PRO A 201 10.14 -38.32 -23.90
CA PRO A 201 9.66 -39.02 -22.71
C PRO A 201 10.68 -40.10 -22.39
N THR A 202 11.29 -40.01 -21.21
CA THR A 202 12.07 -41.12 -20.67
C THR A 202 11.12 -42.31 -20.66
N PRO A 203 11.41 -43.41 -21.38
CA PRO A 203 10.51 -44.54 -21.42
C PRO A 203 10.23 -44.95 -19.98
N THR A 204 8.94 -44.90 -19.61
CA THR A 204 8.47 -45.52 -18.38
C THR A 204 9.01 -46.95 -18.40
N PRO A 205 9.77 -47.41 -17.39
CA PRO A 205 10.25 -48.79 -17.38
C PRO A 205 9.00 -49.66 -17.48
N THR A 206 8.89 -50.39 -18.60
CA THR A 206 7.85 -51.37 -18.81
C THR A 206 7.99 -52.37 -17.67
N ILE A 207 7.05 -52.35 -16.74
CA ILE A 207 6.95 -53.37 -15.71
C ILE A 207 6.75 -54.68 -16.47
N SER A 208 7.78 -55.53 -16.46
CA SER A 208 7.75 -56.84 -17.10
C SER A 208 6.51 -57.61 -16.60
N PRO A 209 5.69 -58.21 -17.48
CA PRO A 209 4.52 -58.94 -17.05
C PRO A 209 4.93 -60.03 -16.06
N THR A 210 4.34 -60.00 -14.87
CA THR A 210 4.42 -61.09 -13.90
C THR A 210 4.04 -62.40 -14.61
N PRO A 211 4.88 -63.45 -14.55
CA PRO A 211 4.60 -64.70 -15.26
C PRO A 211 3.28 -65.29 -14.78
N THR A 212 2.38 -65.53 -15.74
CA THR A 212 1.14 -66.27 -15.57
C THR A 212 1.45 -67.66 -14.99
N PRO A 213 0.87 -68.06 -13.85
CA PRO A 213 1.03 -69.41 -13.31
C PRO A 213 0.59 -70.46 -14.33
N ALA A 214 1.44 -71.48 -14.52
CA ALA A 214 1.19 -72.60 -15.41
C ALA A 214 -0.11 -73.34 -15.04
N ALA A 215 -0.86 -73.74 -16.07
CA ALA A 215 -2.10 -74.48 -15.94
C ALA A 215 -1.88 -75.79 -15.15
N SER A 216 -2.75 -76.01 -14.17
CA SER A 216 -2.85 -77.23 -13.38
C SER A 216 -3.18 -78.44 -14.29
N PRO A 217 -2.47 -79.58 -14.18
CA PRO A 217 -2.75 -80.75 -15.00
C PRO A 217 -4.10 -81.39 -14.65
N SER A 218 -4.86 -81.68 -15.70
CA SER A 218 -6.13 -82.41 -15.70
C SER A 218 -6.05 -83.73 -14.90
N PRO A 219 -7.04 -84.04 -14.03
CA PRO A 219 -7.08 -85.31 -13.33
C PRO A 219 -7.35 -86.48 -14.29
N SER A 220 -6.53 -87.52 -14.17
CA SER A 220 -6.62 -88.82 -14.82
C SER A 220 -7.80 -89.63 -14.26
N PRO A 221 -8.48 -90.48 -15.06
CA PRO A 221 -9.73 -91.15 -14.68
C PRO A 221 -9.60 -92.10 -13.49
N SER A 222 -10.59 -92.00 -12.60
CA SER A 222 -10.82 -92.88 -11.46
C SER A 222 -11.19 -94.29 -11.94
N VAL A 223 -10.30 -95.24 -11.67
CA VAL A 223 -10.60 -96.68 -11.74
C VAL A 223 -11.09 -97.15 -10.37
N SER A 224 -12.32 -97.67 -10.40
CA SER A 224 -13.01 -98.39 -9.34
C SER A 224 -12.29 -99.69 -8.95
N PRO A 225 -12.23 -100.00 -7.66
CA PRO A 225 -12.35 -101.40 -7.22
C PRO A 225 -13.49 -101.60 -6.19
N SER A 226 -14.44 -102.45 -6.60
CA SER A 226 -15.02 -103.66 -5.96
C SER A 226 -15.12 -103.81 -4.42
N PRO A 227 -16.13 -104.57 -3.93
CA PRO A 227 -16.81 -104.39 -2.65
C PRO A 227 -16.20 -105.16 -1.46
N SER A 228 -16.64 -104.78 -0.25
CA SER A 228 -16.49 -105.59 0.97
C SER A 228 -17.78 -105.57 1.82
N PRO A 229 -17.98 -106.58 2.68
CA PRO A 229 -19.25 -107.29 2.79
C PRO A 229 -20.11 -106.93 4.02
N THR A 230 -21.37 -107.33 3.93
CA THR A 230 -22.39 -107.40 4.99
C THR A 230 -22.21 -108.64 5.86
N THR A 231 -22.25 -108.47 7.19
CA THR A 231 -22.70 -109.42 8.26
C THR A 231 -22.59 -108.67 9.60
N THR A 232 -23.45 -108.74 10.61
CA THR A 232 -24.74 -109.36 10.92
C THR A 232 -25.37 -108.51 12.02
#